data_AF-A0A6J1H5M4-F1
#
_entry.id   AF-A0A6J1H5M4-F1
#
_cell.length_a   1.000
_cell.length_b   1.000
_cell.length_c   1.000
_cell.angle_alpha   90.00
_cell.angle_beta   90.00
_cell.angle_gamma   90.00
#
_symmetry.space_group_name_H-M   'P 1'
#
loop_
_entity.id
_entity.type
_entity.pdbx_description
1 polymer ?
#
loop_
_entity_poly.entity_id
_entity_poly.type
_entity_poly.pdbx_seq_one_letter_code
_entity_poly.pdbx_strand_id
1 'polypeptide(L)'
;MATIFPFQSRTSLQTSLNAIRPNRPLKICKIRCQGENPATGSPKNRESKPENAVLKVAWYGSELLGIAASFLRPPTDVETPVRAQELARDVSGAIRRPVIVETIKKDFERSYFVTGNLTVEAYEEQCEFADPAGSFKGLSRFKRNCTNFGSLVDKSNMKLTKWEDFEDKGIGHWKFSCILSFPWRPILSATGYTEYYFDAGSGKVSRHVEHWNVPKMALLNQILRPTRAWLWFKKPGAA
;
A
#
# COMPACT_ATOMS: atom_id res chain seq x y z
N MET A 1 44.93 37.39 -19.75
CA MET A 1 44.18 38.32 -20.62
C MET A 1 42.71 38.19 -20.28
N ALA A 2 42.20 39.14 -19.50
CA ALA A 2 40.79 39.23 -19.15
C ALA A 2 40.15 40.29 -20.05
N THR A 3 39.06 39.93 -20.74
CA THR A 3 38.26 40.89 -21.51
C THR A 3 36.87 40.93 -20.90
N ILE A 4 36.64 42.01 -20.16
CA ILE A 4 35.35 42.46 -19.63
C ILE A 4 34.64 43.18 -20.77
N PHE A 5 33.37 42.86 -21.03
CA PHE A 5 32.45 43.73 -21.77
C PHE A 5 31.34 44.22 -20.82
N PRO A 6 30.90 45.49 -20.94
CA PRO A 6 30.11 46.16 -19.92
C PRO A 6 28.58 46.07 -20.15
N PHE A 7 27.87 46.04 -19.02
CA PHE A 7 26.75 46.89 -18.61
C PHE A 7 25.78 47.45 -19.67
N GLN A 8 24.48 47.15 -19.52
CA GLN A 8 23.44 48.18 -19.36
C GLN A 8 22.17 47.64 -18.70
N SER A 9 21.62 48.43 -17.77
CA SER A 9 20.45 48.15 -16.94
C SER A 9 19.24 48.99 -17.37
N ARG A 10 18.05 48.37 -17.27
CA ARG A 10 16.69 48.88 -16.91
C ARG A 10 16.12 50.15 -17.56
N THR A 11 14.89 49.99 -18.10
CA THR A 11 13.59 50.55 -17.61
C THR A 11 12.46 50.02 -18.53
N SER A 12 11.43 49.28 -18.09
CA SER A 12 10.24 49.61 -17.28
C SER A 12 8.99 50.07 -18.08
N LEU A 13 7.89 49.30 -17.88
CA LEU A 13 6.45 49.62 -17.92
C LEU A 13 5.69 49.69 -19.27
N GLN A 14 4.76 48.73 -19.45
CA GLN A 14 3.29 48.94 -19.58
C GLN A 14 2.63 47.58 -19.87
N THR A 15 1.93 46.97 -18.90
CA THR A 15 0.46 47.05 -18.67
C THR A 15 -0.37 46.62 -19.88
N SER A 16 -0.86 45.38 -19.90
CA SER A 16 -2.28 45.12 -20.21
C SER A 16 -2.75 43.81 -19.58
N LEU A 17 -3.72 43.95 -18.68
CA LEU A 17 -4.56 42.88 -18.17
C LEU A 17 -5.67 42.66 -19.19
N ASN A 18 -5.76 41.48 -19.80
CA ASN A 18 -6.95 41.07 -20.53
C ASN A 18 -7.67 39.98 -19.74
N ALA A 19 -8.83 40.38 -19.21
CA ALA A 19 -9.74 39.60 -18.40
C ALA A 19 -10.35 38.44 -19.19
N ILE A 20 -10.24 37.24 -18.62
CA ILE A 20 -10.91 36.03 -19.08
C ILE A 20 -12.39 36.13 -18.68
N ARG A 21 -13.29 36.23 -19.65
CA ARG A 21 -14.74 36.11 -19.45
C ARG A 21 -15.14 34.64 -19.31
N PRO A 22 -15.90 34.24 -18.28
CA PRO A 22 -16.48 32.91 -18.19
C PRO A 22 -17.90 32.92 -18.75
N ASN A 23 -18.22 32.04 -19.70
CA ASN A 23 -19.61 31.63 -19.90
C ASN A 23 -19.72 30.35 -20.73
N ARG A 24 -19.80 29.20 -20.06
CA ARG A 24 -20.50 28.02 -20.60
C ARG A 24 -21.20 27.31 -19.45
N PRO A 25 -22.54 27.13 -19.50
CA PRO A 25 -23.27 26.46 -18.43
C PRO A 25 -22.97 24.96 -18.42
N LEU A 26 -22.63 24.45 -17.23
CA LEU A 26 -22.48 23.03 -16.92
C LEU A 26 -23.83 22.33 -17.12
N LYS A 27 -23.93 21.48 -18.15
CA LYS A 27 -25.06 20.54 -18.30
C LYS A 27 -24.94 19.46 -17.23
N ILE A 28 -25.75 19.57 -16.18
CA ILE A 28 -25.93 18.53 -15.18
C ILE A 28 -26.71 17.39 -15.85
N CYS A 29 -26.02 16.32 -16.25
CA CYS A 29 -26.67 15.08 -16.64
C CYS A 29 -27.27 14.43 -15.40
N LYS A 30 -28.58 14.58 -15.25
CA LYS A 30 -29.39 13.91 -14.22
C LYS A 30 -29.45 12.42 -14.59
N ILE A 31 -28.59 11.60 -13.99
CA ILE A 31 -28.64 10.15 -14.16
C ILE A 31 -29.91 9.65 -13.46
N ARG A 32 -30.93 9.35 -14.27
CA ARG A 32 -32.18 8.71 -13.84
C ARG A 32 -31.96 7.20 -13.91
N CYS A 33 -31.73 6.56 -12.78
CA CYS A 33 -31.79 5.10 -12.71
C CYS A 33 -33.27 4.68 -12.74
N GLN A 34 -33.78 4.27 -13.91
CA GLN A 34 -35.00 3.47 -13.97
C GLN A 34 -34.62 2.02 -13.66
N GLY A 35 -35.08 1.53 -12.52
CA GLY A 35 -35.07 0.10 -12.22
C GLY A 35 -36.29 -0.55 -12.86
N GLU A 36 -36.09 -1.21 -14.00
CA GLU A 36 -37.05 -2.20 -14.50
C GLU A 36 -36.70 -3.56 -13.91
N ASN A 37 -37.68 -4.19 -13.25
CA ASN A 37 -37.62 -5.61 -12.91
C ASN A 37 -38.23 -6.41 -14.06
N PRO A 38 -37.50 -7.38 -14.66
CA PRO A 38 -38.14 -8.45 -15.39
C PRO A 38 -38.33 -9.65 -14.48
N ALA A 39 -39.59 -10.05 -14.30
CA ALA A 39 -39.93 -11.35 -13.76
C ALA A 39 -39.69 -12.47 -14.80
N THR A 40 -39.31 -13.62 -14.26
CA THR A 40 -39.44 -14.98 -14.81
C THR A 40 -38.42 -15.46 -15.84
N GLY A 41 -37.62 -16.46 -15.41
CA GLY A 41 -36.92 -17.37 -16.31
C GLY A 41 -35.88 -18.24 -15.60
N SER A 42 -36.11 -19.54 -15.54
CA SER A 42 -35.10 -20.60 -15.32
C SER A 42 -35.06 -21.47 -16.58
N PRO A 43 -33.98 -22.23 -16.88
CA PRO A 43 -32.55 -22.04 -16.63
C PRO A 43 -31.75 -22.09 -17.95
N LYS A 44 -30.50 -21.60 -17.97
CA LYS A 44 -29.41 -22.21 -18.77
C LYS A 44 -28.04 -21.63 -18.44
N ASN A 45 -27.16 -22.56 -18.09
CA ASN A 45 -25.70 -22.53 -17.99
C ASN A 45 -25.00 -21.44 -18.83
N ARG A 46 -24.28 -20.52 -18.16
CA ARG A 46 -23.19 -19.71 -18.73
C ARG A 46 -22.13 -19.47 -17.66
N GLU A 47 -20.93 -20.00 -17.90
CA GLU A 47 -19.70 -19.69 -17.20
C GLU A 47 -19.52 -18.17 -17.06
N SER A 48 -19.50 -17.69 -15.81
CA SER A 48 -19.31 -16.28 -15.47
C SER A 48 -17.81 -15.92 -15.49
N LYS A 49 -17.34 -15.43 -16.63
CA LYS A 49 -16.05 -14.72 -16.76
C LYS A 49 -16.04 -13.19 -16.49
N PRO A 50 -17.05 -12.50 -15.91
CA PRO A 50 -16.99 -11.05 -15.67
C PRO A 50 -16.39 -10.64 -14.31
N GLU A 51 -16.26 -11.54 -13.34
CA GLU A 51 -15.80 -11.19 -11.98
C GLU A 51 -14.36 -10.67 -11.97
N ASN A 52 -13.47 -11.29 -12.76
CA ASN A 52 -12.05 -10.91 -12.85
C ASN A 52 -11.84 -9.50 -13.44
N ALA A 53 -12.76 -9.02 -14.29
CA ALA A 53 -12.63 -7.69 -14.89
C ALA A 53 -13.04 -6.60 -13.90
N VAL A 54 -14.17 -6.77 -13.21
CA VAL A 54 -14.62 -5.84 -12.17
C VAL A 54 -13.64 -5.83 -10.99
N LEU A 55 -13.13 -7.00 -10.59
CA LEU A 55 -12.10 -7.12 -9.56
C LEU A 55 -10.82 -6.38 -9.93
N LYS A 56 -10.36 -6.49 -11.18
CA LYS A 56 -9.20 -5.72 -11.67
C LYS A 56 -9.47 -4.21 -11.59
N VAL A 57 -10.64 -3.75 -12.03
CA VAL A 57 -10.98 -2.31 -11.98
C VAL A 57 -11.07 -1.80 -10.54
N ALA A 58 -11.68 -2.55 -9.63
CA ALA A 58 -11.75 -2.19 -8.21
C ALA A 58 -10.35 -2.14 -7.56
N TRP A 59 -9.45 -3.05 -7.94
CA TRP A 59 -8.07 -3.06 -7.47
C TRP A 59 -7.28 -1.85 -8.00
N TYR A 60 -7.33 -1.57 -9.31
CA TYR A 60 -6.69 -0.39 -9.88
C TYR A 60 -7.29 0.93 -9.38
N GLY A 61 -8.59 0.95 -9.05
CA GLY A 61 -9.23 2.09 -8.39
C GLY A 61 -8.73 2.36 -6.97
N SER A 62 -8.18 1.35 -6.28
CA SER A 62 -7.64 1.52 -4.93
C SER A 62 -6.33 2.32 -4.89
N GLU A 63 -5.55 2.34 -5.99
CA GLU A 63 -4.36 3.20 -6.10
C GLU A 63 -4.74 4.69 -6.03
N LEU A 64 -5.90 5.06 -6.58
CA LEU A 64 -6.45 6.42 -6.51
C LEU A 64 -6.97 6.79 -5.12
N LEU A 65 -7.45 5.82 -4.32
CA LEU A 65 -7.86 6.05 -2.94
C LEU A 65 -6.65 6.31 -2.02
N GLY A 66 -5.54 5.60 -2.23
CA GLY A 66 -4.29 5.88 -1.52
C GLY A 66 -3.74 7.28 -1.83
N ILE A 67 -3.89 7.71 -3.09
CA ILE A 67 -3.55 9.07 -3.52
C ILE A 67 -4.53 10.12 -2.96
N ALA A 68 -5.83 9.85 -2.95
CA ALA A 68 -6.82 10.79 -2.40
C ALA A 68 -6.67 10.98 -0.89
N ALA A 69 -6.32 9.92 -0.16
CA ALA A 69 -6.06 10.00 1.27
C ALA A 69 -4.79 10.79 1.61
N SER A 70 -3.77 10.79 0.74
CA SER A 70 -2.56 11.59 0.96
C SER A 70 -2.80 13.10 0.80
N PHE A 71 -3.77 13.51 -0.02
CA PHE A 71 -4.18 14.92 -0.17
C PHE A 71 -5.02 15.46 0.99
N LEU A 72 -5.62 14.59 1.81
CA LEU A 72 -6.39 14.98 3.00
C LEU A 72 -5.51 15.08 4.25
N ARG A 73 -4.21 14.84 4.12
CA ARG A 73 -3.27 14.77 5.24
C ARG A 73 -2.66 16.16 5.54
N PRO A 74 -2.69 16.63 6.81
CA PRO A 74 -1.81 17.70 7.26
C PRO A 74 -0.34 17.25 7.20
N PRO A 75 0.61 18.11 6.81
CA PRO A 75 2.02 17.75 6.75
C PRO A 75 2.47 17.31 8.15
N THR A 76 2.91 16.05 8.27
CA THR A 76 3.52 15.54 9.49
C THR A 76 5.03 15.64 9.29
N ASP A 77 5.63 16.61 9.94
CA ASP A 77 7.07 16.86 9.89
C ASP A 77 7.79 15.92 10.87
N VAL A 78 8.10 14.70 10.42
CA VAL A 78 9.13 13.83 11.05
C VAL A 78 9.66 12.86 10.00
N GLU A 79 10.54 13.32 9.11
CA GLU A 79 11.54 12.42 8.50
C GLU A 79 12.70 12.28 9.48
N THR A 80 12.64 11.27 10.35
CA THR A 80 13.85 10.81 11.03
C THR A 80 14.59 9.89 10.07
N PRO A 81 15.82 10.19 9.66
CA PRO A 81 16.58 9.28 8.83
C PRO A 81 16.81 7.99 9.61
N VAL A 82 16.36 6.88 9.03
CA VAL A 82 16.57 5.53 9.55
C VAL A 82 18.08 5.31 9.66
N ARG A 83 18.56 5.11 10.88
CA ARG A 83 19.95 4.73 11.16
C ARG A 83 20.14 3.33 10.57
N ALA A 84 20.81 3.25 9.42
CA ALA A 84 21.25 2.01 8.80
C ALA A 84 21.97 1.16 9.84
N GLN A 85 21.39 0.03 10.23
CA GLN A 85 22.11 -0.96 11.02
C GLN A 85 22.92 -1.78 10.03
N GLU A 86 24.22 -1.53 9.96
CA GLU A 86 25.13 -2.35 9.15
C GLU A 86 25.09 -3.79 9.67
N LEU A 87 24.55 -4.68 8.85
CA LEU A 87 24.56 -6.12 9.11
C LEU A 87 25.99 -6.64 8.94
N ALA A 88 26.46 -7.45 9.90
CA ALA A 88 27.80 -8.02 9.86
C ALA A 88 28.00 -8.87 8.58
N ARG A 89 28.97 -8.46 7.74
CA ARG A 89 29.35 -9.18 6.53
C ARG A 89 30.49 -10.15 6.81
N ASP A 90 30.47 -11.27 6.10
CA ASP A 90 31.59 -12.21 6.01
C ASP A 90 32.75 -11.63 5.18
N VAL A 91 33.91 -12.28 5.20
CA VAL A 91 35.08 -12.06 4.35
C VAL A 91 34.71 -12.06 2.85
N SER A 92 33.68 -12.83 2.45
CA SER A 92 33.12 -12.84 1.09
C SER A 92 32.19 -11.64 0.79
N GLY A 93 31.86 -10.82 1.78
CA GLY A 93 30.86 -9.75 1.67
C GLY A 93 29.41 -10.22 1.81
N ALA A 94 29.18 -11.55 1.87
CA ALA A 94 27.87 -12.15 2.09
C ALA A 94 27.39 -11.96 3.54
N ILE A 95 26.09 -11.75 3.73
CA ILE A 95 25.50 -11.65 5.07
C ILE A 95 25.08 -13.04 5.53
N ARG A 96 25.44 -13.40 6.77
CA ARG A 96 25.08 -14.71 7.32
C ARG A 96 23.57 -14.83 7.50
N ARG A 97 23.00 -15.94 7.02
CA ARG A 97 21.56 -16.23 7.09
C ARG A 97 20.92 -16.03 8.48
N PRO A 98 21.50 -16.49 9.61
CA PRO A 98 20.89 -16.27 10.92
C PRO A 98 20.70 -14.78 11.28
N VAL A 99 21.61 -13.92 10.81
CA VAL A 99 21.56 -12.46 11.02
C VAL A 99 20.40 -11.86 10.22
N ILE A 100 20.20 -12.31 8.97
CA ILE A 100 19.07 -11.88 8.14
C ILE A 100 17.75 -12.34 8.77
N VAL A 101 17.67 -13.59 9.21
CA VAL A 101 16.48 -14.15 9.85
C VAL A 101 16.11 -13.37 11.12
N GLU A 102 17.08 -13.08 11.99
CA GLU A 102 16.85 -12.26 13.18
C GLU A 102 16.38 -10.84 12.82
N THR A 103 16.97 -10.26 11.76
CA THR A 103 16.57 -8.95 11.23
C THR A 103 15.11 -8.95 10.78
N ILE A 104 14.69 -9.95 10.02
CA ILE A 104 13.29 -10.10 9.57
C ILE A 104 12.35 -10.26 10.77
N LYS A 105 12.75 -11.01 11.80
CA LYS A 105 11.95 -11.15 13.04
C LYS A 105 11.76 -9.79 13.74
N LYS A 106 12.81 -8.96 13.80
CA LYS A 106 12.72 -7.59 14.33
C LYS A 106 11.87 -6.68 13.44
N ASP A 107 11.89 -6.86 12.12
CA ASP A 107 10.99 -6.14 11.21
C ASP A 107 9.51 -6.41 11.53
N PHE A 108 9.15 -7.65 11.87
CA PHE A 108 7.78 -7.98 12.28
C PHE A 108 7.34 -7.20 13.52
N GLU A 109 8.22 -7.00 14.51
CA GLU A 109 7.93 -6.18 15.70
C GLU A 109 7.64 -4.72 15.34
N ARG A 110 8.28 -4.22 14.28
CA ARG A 110 8.05 -2.87 13.72
C ARG A 110 6.82 -2.78 12.82
N SER A 111 6.05 -3.87 12.66
CA SER A 111 4.91 -3.96 11.74
C SER A 111 5.27 -3.47 10.33
N TYR A 112 6.43 -3.89 9.82
CA TYR A 112 7.05 -3.35 8.61
C TYR A 112 6.12 -3.34 7.37
N PHE A 113 5.20 -4.30 7.26
CA PHE A 113 4.20 -4.35 6.19
C PHE A 113 3.30 -3.12 6.12
N VAL A 114 3.06 -2.48 7.26
CA VAL A 114 2.23 -1.28 7.38
C VAL A 114 3.08 -0.03 7.45
N THR A 115 4.15 -0.07 8.24
CA THR A 115 4.97 1.14 8.50
C THR A 115 5.93 1.45 7.36
N GLY A 116 6.28 0.46 6.54
CA GLY A 116 7.40 0.56 5.58
C GLY A 116 8.77 0.59 6.26
N ASN A 117 8.83 0.40 7.59
CA ASN A 117 10.08 0.40 8.36
C ASN A 117 10.77 -0.97 8.29
N LEU A 118 11.16 -1.33 7.06
CA LEU A 118 11.89 -2.53 6.70
C LEU A 118 13.40 -2.27 6.72
N THR A 119 14.19 -3.17 7.31
CA THR A 119 15.66 -3.15 7.20
C THR A 119 16.09 -3.46 5.76
N VAL A 120 16.56 -2.44 5.06
CA VAL A 120 16.86 -2.49 3.62
C VAL A 120 18.06 -3.41 3.34
N GLU A 121 19.03 -3.47 4.24
CA GLU A 121 20.24 -4.29 4.07
C GLU A 121 19.96 -5.79 4.03
N ALA A 122 18.81 -6.23 4.54
CA ALA A 122 18.39 -7.63 4.54
C ALA A 122 17.85 -8.13 3.20
N TYR A 123 17.58 -7.22 2.26
CA TYR A 123 16.93 -7.52 0.98
C TYR A 123 17.80 -7.11 -0.20
N GLU A 124 17.64 -7.81 -1.31
CA GLU A 124 18.17 -7.37 -2.60
C GLU A 124 17.46 -6.12 -3.11
N GLU A 125 18.18 -5.24 -3.80
CA GLU A 125 17.58 -4.03 -4.35
C GLU A 125 16.48 -4.35 -5.38
N GLN A 126 16.70 -5.39 -6.19
CA GLN A 126 15.77 -5.92 -7.18
C GLN A 126 14.94 -7.11 -6.65
N CYS A 127 14.79 -7.23 -5.34
CA CYS A 127 13.99 -8.28 -4.71
C CYS A 127 12.58 -8.33 -5.33
N GLU A 128 12.11 -9.55 -5.60
CA GLU A 128 10.76 -9.80 -6.07
C GLU A 128 9.81 -9.92 -4.88
N PHE A 129 8.74 -9.12 -4.90
CA PHE A 129 7.66 -9.16 -3.94
C PHE A 129 6.41 -9.69 -4.63
N ALA A 130 5.81 -10.73 -4.07
CA ALA A 130 4.59 -11.33 -4.58
C ALA A 130 3.58 -11.50 -3.45
N ASP A 131 2.32 -11.24 -3.75
CA ASP A 131 1.18 -11.45 -2.89
C ASP A 131 0.03 -12.08 -3.72
N PRO A 132 -1.09 -12.49 -3.10
CA PRO A 132 -2.19 -13.08 -3.86
C PRO A 132 -2.79 -12.15 -4.93
N ALA A 133 -2.61 -10.83 -4.84
CA ALA A 133 -3.12 -9.85 -5.79
C ALA A 133 -2.19 -9.63 -6.99
N GLY A 134 -0.87 -9.78 -6.83
CA GLY A 134 0.09 -9.71 -7.92
C GLY A 134 1.55 -9.79 -7.47
N SER A 135 2.48 -9.52 -8.39
CA SER A 135 3.91 -9.44 -8.07
C SER A 135 4.58 -8.24 -8.73
N PHE A 136 5.68 -7.79 -8.14
CA PHE A 136 6.52 -6.73 -8.67
C PHE A 136 7.96 -6.89 -8.16
N LYS A 137 8.91 -6.20 -8.81
CA LYS A 137 10.31 -6.14 -8.37
C LYS A 137 10.67 -4.75 -7.86
N GLY A 138 11.57 -4.70 -6.88
CA GLY A 138 12.19 -3.48 -6.40
C GLY A 138 11.84 -3.12 -4.95
N LEU A 139 12.87 -3.01 -4.11
CA LEU A 139 12.76 -2.72 -2.68
C LEU A 139 12.23 -1.30 -2.38
N SER A 140 12.63 -0.32 -3.19
CA SER A 140 12.11 1.05 -3.12
C SER A 140 10.59 1.10 -3.40
N ARG A 141 10.15 0.33 -4.40
CA ARG A 141 8.72 0.21 -4.72
C ARG A 141 7.94 -0.46 -3.58
N PHE A 142 8.50 -1.51 -2.98
CA PHE A 142 7.89 -2.17 -1.82
C PHE A 142 7.70 -1.21 -0.64
N LYS A 143 8.75 -0.46 -0.26
CA LYS A 143 8.67 0.53 0.81
C LYS A 143 7.59 1.57 0.56
N ARG A 144 7.52 2.12 -0.66
CA ARG A 144 6.49 3.09 -1.03
C ARG A 144 5.08 2.51 -0.91
N ASN A 145 4.88 1.25 -1.35
CA ASN A 145 3.59 0.58 -1.22
C ASN A 145 3.18 0.40 0.25
N CYS A 146 4.11 -0.04 1.11
CA CYS A 146 3.88 -0.15 2.54
C CYS A 146 3.56 1.22 3.17
N THR A 147 4.34 2.26 2.88
CA THR A 147 4.08 3.62 3.43
C THR A 147 2.74 4.18 2.97
N ASN A 148 2.35 3.96 1.71
CA ASN A 148 1.03 4.36 1.21
C ASN A 148 -0.08 3.62 1.95
N PHE A 149 0.04 2.31 2.14
CA PHE A 149 -0.92 1.54 2.92
C PHE A 149 -0.95 2.00 4.39
N GLY A 150 0.21 2.25 4.99
CA GLY A 150 0.35 2.76 6.36
C GLY A 150 -0.36 4.08 6.61
N SER A 151 -0.43 4.95 5.60
CA SER A 151 -1.19 6.21 5.70
C SER A 151 -2.70 6.00 5.90
N LEU A 152 -3.21 4.84 5.50
CA LEU A 152 -4.62 4.44 5.65
C LEU A 152 -4.89 3.69 6.96
N VAL A 153 -3.88 3.45 7.79
CA VAL A 153 -3.99 2.65 9.01
C VAL A 153 -3.88 3.55 10.24
N ASP A 154 -4.89 3.49 11.11
CA ASP A 154 -4.91 4.17 12.41
C ASP A 154 -4.14 3.35 13.47
N LYS A 155 -4.40 2.04 13.51
CA LYS A 155 -3.75 1.10 14.44
C LYS A 155 -3.46 -0.21 13.73
N SER A 156 -2.26 -0.75 13.91
CA SER A 156 -1.88 -2.08 13.43
C SER A 156 -1.40 -2.99 14.56
N ASN A 157 -1.68 -4.28 14.42
CA ASN A 157 -1.12 -5.35 15.24
C ASN A 157 -0.60 -6.42 14.30
N MET A 158 0.72 -6.58 14.23
CA MET A 158 1.37 -7.65 13.50
C MET A 158 2.10 -8.55 14.49
N LYS A 159 1.90 -9.87 14.37
CA LYS A 159 2.58 -10.86 15.22
C LYS A 159 3.11 -12.00 14.38
N LEU A 160 4.41 -12.25 14.48
CA LEU A 160 5.04 -13.48 14.02
C LEU A 160 4.71 -14.60 15.01
N THR A 161 3.98 -15.61 14.56
CA THR A 161 3.52 -16.72 15.41
C THR A 161 4.43 -17.95 15.34
N LYS A 162 5.09 -18.16 14.21
CA LYS A 162 5.99 -19.30 13.99
C LYS A 162 7.02 -18.92 12.94
N TRP A 163 8.24 -19.44 13.09
CA TRP A 163 9.28 -19.37 12.08
C TRP A 163 9.75 -20.78 11.76
N GLU A 164 9.87 -21.10 10.47
CA GLU A 164 10.42 -22.35 9.97
C GLU A 164 11.63 -22.00 9.09
N ASP A 165 12.74 -22.71 9.26
CA ASP A 165 13.96 -22.47 8.51
C ASP A 165 14.26 -23.71 7.65
N PHE A 166 14.37 -23.49 6.33
CA PHE A 166 14.73 -24.49 5.34
C PHE A 166 16.07 -24.13 4.70
N GLU A 167 16.63 -25.00 3.86
CA GLU A 167 17.95 -24.77 3.26
C GLU A 167 17.99 -23.51 2.37
N ASP A 168 16.97 -23.30 1.53
CA ASP A 168 16.89 -22.24 0.53
C ASP A 168 15.98 -21.06 0.95
N LYS A 169 15.06 -21.29 1.91
CA LYS A 169 14.08 -20.30 2.33
C LYS A 169 13.72 -20.33 3.82
N GLY A 170 13.25 -19.21 4.33
CA GLY A 170 12.65 -19.08 5.65
C GLY A 170 11.15 -18.85 5.50
N ILE A 171 10.34 -19.42 6.39
CA ILE A 171 8.90 -19.22 6.38
C ILE A 171 8.47 -18.59 7.71
N GLY A 172 7.91 -17.38 7.63
CA GLY A 172 7.34 -16.68 8.78
C GLY A 172 5.82 -16.73 8.76
N HIS A 173 5.20 -17.44 9.71
CA HIS A 173 3.75 -17.43 9.89
C HIS A 173 3.32 -16.26 10.74
N TRP A 174 2.31 -15.52 10.31
CA TRP A 174 1.90 -14.29 10.96
C TRP A 174 0.40 -14.16 11.12
N LYS A 175 0.03 -13.32 12.09
CA LYS A 175 -1.33 -12.82 12.31
C LYS A 175 -1.29 -11.30 12.25
N PHE A 176 -2.17 -10.74 11.44
CA PHE A 176 -2.27 -9.32 11.19
C PHE A 176 -3.67 -8.83 11.48
N SER A 177 -3.78 -7.70 12.17
CA SER A 177 -5.00 -6.91 12.19
C SER A 177 -4.69 -5.41 12.12
N CYS A 178 -5.59 -4.64 11.52
CA CYS A 178 -5.51 -3.19 11.57
C CYS A 178 -6.88 -2.54 11.55
N ILE A 179 -6.94 -1.31 12.06
CA ILE A 179 -8.09 -0.41 11.94
C ILE A 179 -7.73 0.61 10.88
N LEU A 180 -8.53 0.71 9.83
CA LEU A 180 -8.30 1.69 8.77
C LEU A 180 -8.92 3.04 9.14
N SER A 181 -8.28 4.12 8.69
CA SER A 181 -8.64 5.52 8.92
C SER A 181 -9.81 6.02 8.05
N PHE A 182 -10.75 5.13 7.68
CA PHE A 182 -11.98 5.52 6.99
C PHE A 182 -13.07 5.97 7.99
N PRO A 183 -14.09 6.75 7.57
CA PRO A 183 -15.13 7.26 8.46
C PRO A 183 -15.88 6.19 9.26
N TRP A 184 -16.04 4.98 8.70
CA TRP A 184 -16.68 3.84 9.36
C TRP A 184 -15.69 2.88 10.05
N ARG A 185 -14.41 3.26 10.12
CA ARG A 185 -13.31 2.60 10.83
C ARG A 185 -13.28 1.08 10.66
N PRO A 186 -13.23 0.55 9.43
CA PRO A 186 -13.28 -0.89 9.20
C PRO A 186 -12.07 -1.58 9.82
N ILE A 187 -12.27 -2.82 10.25
CA ILE A 187 -11.25 -3.65 10.87
C ILE A 187 -10.86 -4.73 9.87
N LEU A 188 -9.60 -4.75 9.48
CA LEU A 188 -9.01 -5.83 8.70
C LEU A 188 -8.36 -6.83 9.64
N SER A 189 -8.56 -8.12 9.37
CA SER A 189 -7.88 -9.19 10.07
C SER A 189 -7.55 -10.31 9.09
N ALA A 190 -6.28 -10.68 9.04
CA ALA A 190 -5.73 -11.70 8.17
C ALA A 190 -4.75 -12.58 8.94
N THR A 191 -4.64 -13.83 8.52
CA THR A 191 -3.56 -14.72 8.92
C THR A 191 -2.89 -15.23 7.65
N GLY A 192 -1.63 -15.61 7.76
CA GLY A 192 -0.89 -16.03 6.58
C GLY A 192 0.51 -16.49 6.93
N TYR A 193 1.30 -16.66 5.89
CA TYR A 193 2.72 -16.88 5.99
C TYR A 193 3.43 -16.18 4.85
N THR A 194 4.71 -15.91 5.08
CA THR A 194 5.59 -15.31 4.09
C THR A 194 6.79 -16.20 3.90
N GLU A 195 7.13 -16.48 2.65
CA GLU A 195 8.34 -17.18 2.25
C GLU A 195 9.42 -16.18 1.86
N TYR A 196 10.60 -16.32 2.46
CA TYR A 196 11.78 -15.51 2.21
C TYR A 196 12.85 -16.40 1.56
N TYR A 197 13.05 -16.22 0.26
CA TYR A 197 14.09 -16.91 -0.49
C TYR A 197 15.39 -16.10 -0.43
N PHE A 198 16.49 -16.79 -0.12
CA PHE A 198 17.79 -16.15 0.03
C PHE A 198 18.65 -16.33 -1.23
N ASP A 199 19.34 -15.27 -1.64
CA ASP A 199 20.34 -15.33 -2.68
C ASP A 199 21.59 -16.07 -2.17
N ALA A 200 22.11 -17.00 -2.97
CA ALA A 200 23.26 -17.81 -2.58
C ALA A 200 24.58 -17.02 -2.55
N GLY A 201 24.69 -15.94 -3.32
CA GLY A 201 25.89 -15.11 -3.39
C GLY A 201 25.93 -14.07 -2.28
N SER A 202 24.85 -13.30 -2.09
CA SER A 202 24.81 -12.21 -1.12
C SER A 202 24.30 -12.62 0.27
N GLY A 203 23.55 -13.72 0.36
CA GLY A 203 22.83 -14.15 1.56
C GLY A 203 21.57 -13.32 1.88
N LYS A 204 21.22 -12.32 1.06
CA LYS A 204 20.05 -11.45 1.27
C LYS A 204 18.77 -12.06 0.70
N VAL A 205 17.62 -11.51 1.09
CA VAL A 205 16.33 -11.93 0.53
C VAL A 205 16.19 -11.43 -0.92
N SER A 206 16.15 -12.37 -1.86
CA SER A 206 15.97 -12.10 -3.29
C SER A 206 14.51 -12.20 -3.73
N ARG A 207 13.69 -12.96 -2.99
CA ARG A 207 12.26 -13.08 -3.25
C ARG A 207 11.48 -13.22 -1.95
N HIS A 208 10.41 -12.44 -1.85
CA HIS A 208 9.49 -12.35 -0.73
C HIS A 208 8.09 -12.68 -1.25
N VAL A 209 7.53 -13.82 -0.84
CA VAL A 209 6.22 -14.29 -1.31
C VAL A 209 5.25 -14.40 -0.14
N GLU A 210 4.14 -13.67 -0.23
CA GLU A 210 3.07 -13.68 0.77
C GLU A 210 1.93 -14.62 0.40
N HIS A 211 1.44 -15.35 1.40
CA HIS A 211 0.29 -16.23 1.29
C HIS A 211 -0.73 -15.87 2.37
N TRP A 212 -1.87 -15.34 1.95
CA TRP A 212 -2.95 -14.95 2.86
C TRP A 212 -3.98 -16.07 2.97
N ASN A 213 -4.31 -16.48 4.19
CA ASN A 213 -5.33 -17.52 4.47
C ASN A 213 -6.77 -16.98 4.44
N VAL A 214 -6.98 -15.81 3.83
CA VAL A 214 -8.29 -15.17 3.70
C VAL A 214 -8.64 -15.00 2.22
N PRO A 215 -9.84 -15.41 1.78
CA PRO A 215 -10.27 -15.17 0.41
C PRO A 215 -10.26 -13.67 0.10
N LYS A 216 -9.88 -13.28 -1.12
CA LYS A 216 -9.82 -11.87 -1.55
C LYS A 216 -11.11 -11.10 -1.27
N MET A 217 -12.26 -11.74 -1.53
CA MET A 217 -13.58 -11.15 -1.27
C MET A 217 -13.87 -10.98 0.22
N ALA A 218 -13.31 -11.82 1.10
CA ALA A 218 -13.47 -11.66 2.54
C ALA A 218 -12.75 -10.41 3.04
N LEU A 219 -11.54 -10.14 2.53
CA LEU A 219 -10.81 -8.90 2.84
C LEU A 219 -11.54 -7.66 2.32
N LEU A 220 -12.03 -7.68 1.08
CA LEU A 220 -12.81 -6.56 0.54
C LEU A 220 -14.08 -6.30 1.38
N ASN A 221 -14.79 -7.36 1.77
CA ASN A 221 -15.96 -7.26 2.63
C ASN A 221 -15.61 -6.69 4.02
N GLN A 222 -14.42 -6.95 4.55
CA GLN A 222 -13.97 -6.33 5.81
C GLN A 222 -13.80 -4.81 5.65
N ILE A 223 -13.27 -4.34 4.52
CA ILE A 223 -13.12 -2.90 4.23
C ILE A 223 -14.49 -2.23 4.13
N LEU A 224 -15.47 -2.87 3.49
CA LEU A 224 -16.81 -2.30 3.27
C LEU A 224 -17.72 -2.41 4.50
N ARG A 225 -17.37 -3.24 5.48
CA ARG A 225 -18.19 -3.44 6.69
C ARG A 225 -17.95 -2.31 7.70
N PRO A 226 -19.00 -1.55 8.06
CA PRO A 226 -18.89 -0.56 9.13
C PRO A 226 -18.65 -1.24 10.48
N THR A 227 -17.83 -0.62 11.33
CA THR A 227 -17.76 -1.06 12.73
C THR A 227 -19.08 -0.77 13.44
N ARG A 228 -19.45 -1.64 14.39
CA ARG A 228 -20.68 -1.48 15.18
C ARG A 228 -20.78 -0.09 15.81
N ALA A 229 -19.67 0.48 16.27
CA ALA A 229 -19.61 1.84 16.81
C ALA A 229 -20.13 2.92 15.83
N TRP A 230 -19.79 2.84 14.53
CA TRP A 230 -20.29 3.77 13.52
C TRP A 230 -21.81 3.67 13.31
N LEU A 231 -22.38 2.47 13.43
CA LEU A 231 -23.83 2.26 13.34
C LEU A 231 -24.60 2.93 14.50
N TRP A 232 -23.98 3.07 15.68
CA TRP A 232 -24.58 3.78 16.82
C TRP A 232 -24.57 5.30 16.65
N PHE A 233 -23.50 5.87 16.06
CA PHE A 233 -23.44 7.30 15.72
C PHE A 233 -24.49 7.74 14.67
N LYS A 234 -25.08 6.79 13.94
CA LYS A 234 -26.11 7.06 12.94
C LYS A 234 -27.55 6.89 13.42
N LYS A 235 -27.83 6.53 14.68
CA LYS A 235 -29.20 6.57 15.21
C LYS A 235 -29.57 8.02 15.54
N PRO A 236 -30.45 8.69 14.80
CA PRO A 236 -31.06 9.94 15.26
C PRO A 236 -32.16 9.56 16.25
N GLY A 237 -32.09 10.06 17.49
CA GLY A 237 -33.18 9.92 18.47
C GLY A 237 -33.04 8.72 19.40
N ALA A 238 -32.26 8.90 20.46
CA ALA A 238 -32.50 8.26 21.75
C ALA A 238 -32.31 9.36 22.82
N ALA A 239 -33.25 10.28 22.84
CA ALA A 239 -33.59 11.16 23.95
C ALA A 239 -35.12 11.17 24.05
#